data_AF-A0A917K9V2-F1
#
_entry.id   AF-A0A917K9V2-F1
#
_cell.length_a   1.000
_cell.length_b   1.000
_cell.length_c   1.000
_cell.angle_alpha   90.00
_cell.angle_beta   90.00
_cell.angle_gamma   90.00
#
_symmetry.space_group_name_H-M   'P 1'
#
loop_
_entity.id
_entity.type
_entity.pdbx_description
1 polymer ?
#
loop_
_entity_poly.entity_id
_entity_poly.type
_entity_poly.pdbx_seq_one_letter_code
_entity_poly.pdbx_strand_id
1 'polypeptide(L)'
;MTLSFRALRGAALALILALPACGDLPQPFRGNPGGQAAQLAAPPAYRLAVPKPAGALLGDAQAQGFAEALSAALLTAEVPASVTDPLPLDWRLTIEATTQGNAVVPRYTLTDPDGRQQGATLGSRIPARDWSDASPEVLARVARDAAPRIADLLLRAEAALKGNDPAALLAHGPPRIYVPMVRGAPGDGNQALTANIRAALAQQGMLVQDTTQGARFAVTGQVDVVNQPGNRSQRVELLWTISRQDGHDLGRVLQLNEVPVGVLDRFWGDVAYAAATEAAGGVQTVVRNAGGFPTAPGTAAAGTAPQPGQGLTLPRDGNALPAPQPAAAN
;
A
#
# COMPACT_ATOMS: atom_id res chain seq x y z
N MET A 1 3.16 28.72 -80.60
CA MET A 1 3.63 27.95 -79.42
C MET A 1 2.93 28.49 -78.19
N THR A 2 1.77 27.93 -77.85
CA THR A 2 0.95 28.31 -76.68
C THR A 2 0.94 27.14 -75.71
N LEU A 3 1.85 27.16 -74.73
CA LEU A 3 1.87 26.17 -73.65
C LEU A 3 0.89 26.60 -72.54
N SER A 4 -0.03 25.69 -72.26
CA SER A 4 -1.19 25.78 -71.39
C SER A 4 -0.87 26.13 -69.93
N PHE A 5 -1.23 27.35 -69.51
CA PHE A 5 -1.23 27.82 -68.12
C PHE A 5 -2.30 27.15 -67.21
N ARG A 6 -3.02 26.14 -67.69
CA ARG A 6 -4.08 25.45 -66.92
C ARG A 6 -3.58 24.30 -66.05
N ALA A 7 -2.40 23.75 -66.30
CA ALA A 7 -1.88 22.61 -65.54
C ALA A 7 -1.26 23.01 -64.18
N LEU A 8 -0.82 24.27 -64.02
CA LEU A 8 -0.15 24.71 -62.78
C LEU A 8 -1.10 25.11 -61.65
N ARG A 9 -2.38 25.40 -61.93
CA ARG A 9 -3.37 25.79 -60.91
C ARG A 9 -4.05 24.60 -60.22
N GLY A 10 -4.05 23.41 -60.84
CA GLY A 10 -4.61 22.18 -60.24
C GLY A 10 -3.69 21.54 -59.20
N ALA A 11 -2.38 21.70 -59.34
CA ALA A 11 -1.39 21.09 -58.44
C ALA A 11 -1.26 21.84 -57.10
N ALA A 12 -1.56 23.14 -57.07
CA ALA A 12 -1.47 23.94 -55.84
C ALA A 12 -2.66 23.75 -54.88
N LEU A 13 -3.81 23.28 -55.37
CA LEU A 13 -5.00 23.06 -54.52
C LEU A 13 -5.07 21.62 -53.96
N ALA A 14 -4.40 20.66 -54.60
CA ALA A 14 -4.35 19.27 -54.12
C ALA A 14 -3.34 19.05 -52.96
N LEU A 15 -2.44 20.01 -52.72
CA LEU A 15 -1.39 19.88 -51.70
C LEU A 15 -1.82 20.37 -50.30
N ILE A 16 -3.01 20.94 -50.15
CA ILE A 16 -3.51 21.46 -48.86
C ILE A 16 -4.38 20.42 -48.12
N LEU A 17 -4.76 19.31 -48.75
CA LEU A 17 -5.60 18.26 -48.16
C LEU A 17 -4.83 17.11 -47.49
N ALA A 18 -3.51 17.23 -47.35
CA ALA A 18 -2.66 16.24 -46.68
C ALA A 18 -2.10 16.77 -45.35
N LEU A 19 -2.93 17.45 -44.55
CA LEU A 19 -2.67 17.64 -43.13
C LEU A 19 -3.01 16.31 -42.43
N PRO A 20 -2.03 15.48 -42.02
CA PRO A 20 -2.33 14.41 -41.09
C PRO A 20 -2.89 15.06 -39.82
N ALA A 21 -4.04 14.54 -39.38
CA ALA A 21 -4.64 14.87 -38.12
C ALA A 21 -3.60 14.84 -36.99
N CYS A 22 -3.78 15.75 -36.03
CA CYS A 22 -3.07 15.81 -34.76
C CYS A 22 -2.60 14.43 -34.29
N GLY A 23 -1.29 14.20 -34.32
CA GLY A 23 -0.70 13.06 -33.63
C GLY A 23 -1.02 13.14 -32.14
N ASP A 24 -1.42 12.02 -31.56
CA ASP A 24 -1.54 11.86 -30.11
C ASP A 24 -0.28 12.42 -29.44
N LEU A 25 -0.45 13.45 -28.61
CA LEU A 25 0.61 13.87 -27.71
C LEU A 25 1.05 12.65 -26.89
N PRO A 26 2.35 12.45 -26.63
CA PRO A 26 2.75 11.50 -25.60
C PRO A 26 2.03 11.91 -24.31
N GLN A 27 1.12 11.04 -23.83
CA GLN A 27 0.39 11.20 -22.58
C GLN A 27 1.20 10.45 -21.50
N PRO A 28 2.18 11.08 -20.84
CA PRO A 28 2.96 10.42 -19.79
C PRO A 28 2.09 10.00 -18.58
N PHE A 29 0.85 10.49 -18.51
CA PHE A 29 -0.15 10.16 -17.48
C PHE A 29 -1.02 8.94 -17.83
N ARG A 30 -0.90 8.35 -19.03
CA ARG A 30 -1.54 7.07 -19.37
C ARG A 30 -0.51 5.95 -19.31
N GLY A 31 -0.24 5.52 -18.09
CA GLY A 31 0.47 4.29 -17.80
C GLY A 31 0.01 3.79 -16.45
N ASN A 32 -0.65 2.64 -16.43
CA ASN A 32 -0.70 1.82 -15.23
C ASN A 32 0.74 1.32 -15.05
N PRO A 33 1.54 1.77 -14.04
CA PRO A 33 2.76 1.04 -13.72
C PRO A 33 2.27 -0.37 -13.42
N GLY A 34 2.54 -1.31 -14.34
CA GLY A 34 1.83 -2.59 -14.36
C GLY A 34 1.85 -3.27 -12.99
N GLY A 35 0.90 -4.18 -12.75
CA GLY A 35 0.72 -4.87 -11.48
C GLY A 35 1.98 -5.47 -10.85
N GLN A 36 3.06 -5.65 -11.61
CA GLN A 36 4.39 -6.06 -11.14
C GLN A 36 5.08 -5.06 -10.19
N ALA A 37 4.84 -3.75 -10.29
CA ALA A 37 5.34 -2.79 -9.29
C ALA A 37 4.62 -2.92 -7.94
N ALA A 38 3.35 -3.36 -7.96
CA ALA A 38 2.56 -3.70 -6.78
C ALA A 38 2.78 -5.14 -6.29
N GLN A 39 3.47 -5.99 -7.06
CA GLN A 39 3.70 -7.42 -6.80
C GLN A 39 5.11 -7.76 -6.32
N LEU A 40 6.03 -6.80 -6.29
CA LEU A 40 7.16 -6.92 -5.37
C LEU A 40 6.57 -6.92 -3.97
N ALA A 41 6.66 -8.04 -3.26
CA ALA A 41 6.25 -8.13 -1.87
C ALA A 41 6.91 -6.98 -1.12
N ALA A 42 6.15 -5.91 -0.88
CA ALA A 42 6.60 -4.82 -0.06
C ALA A 42 6.96 -5.47 1.27
N PRO A 43 8.21 -5.30 1.76
CA PRO A 43 8.61 -5.92 3.00
C PRO A 43 7.59 -5.55 4.09
N PRO A 44 7.24 -6.49 4.98
CA PRO A 44 6.28 -6.23 6.04
C PRO A 44 6.64 -4.90 6.71
N ALA A 45 5.69 -3.96 6.76
CA ALA A 45 5.90 -2.60 7.26
C ALA A 45 6.09 -2.55 8.79
N TYR A 46 6.38 -3.69 9.41
CA TYR A 46 6.48 -3.86 10.85
C TYR A 46 7.78 -4.55 11.23
N ARG A 47 8.27 -4.23 12.42
CA ARG A 47 9.38 -4.90 13.09
C ARG A 47 8.82 -5.61 14.32
N LEU A 48 9.26 -6.84 14.55
CA LEU A 48 8.91 -7.60 15.76
C LEU A 48 10.00 -7.43 16.81
N ALA A 49 9.69 -6.71 17.89
CA ALA A 49 10.51 -6.70 19.09
C ALA A 49 10.32 -8.02 19.86
N VAL A 50 11.44 -8.66 20.21
CA VAL A 50 11.50 -9.84 21.07
C VAL A 50 12.27 -9.45 22.34
N PRO A 51 11.61 -8.87 23.35
CA PRO A 51 12.28 -8.45 24.57
C PRO A 51 12.75 -9.65 25.38
N LYS A 52 13.70 -9.41 26.30
CA LYS A 52 14.10 -10.42 27.29
C LYS A 52 12.86 -10.89 28.08
N PRO A 53 12.53 -12.19 28.08
CA PRO A 53 11.30 -12.66 28.69
C PRO A 53 11.41 -12.78 30.20
N ALA A 54 10.65 -11.96 30.92
CA ALA A 54 10.58 -12.01 32.39
C ALA A 54 9.72 -13.17 32.92
N GLY A 55 8.73 -13.62 32.14
CA GLY A 55 7.76 -14.65 32.54
C GLY A 55 8.10 -16.07 32.07
N ALA A 56 9.28 -16.31 31.48
CA ALA A 56 9.62 -17.58 30.85
C ALA A 56 10.17 -18.67 31.80
N LEU A 57 10.19 -18.42 33.11
CA LEU A 57 10.77 -19.33 34.12
C LEU A 57 12.24 -19.66 33.84
N LEU A 58 13.00 -18.67 33.33
CA LEU A 58 14.43 -18.75 33.03
C LEU A 58 15.19 -17.71 33.85
N GLY A 59 16.47 -17.98 34.15
CA GLY A 59 17.39 -16.96 34.68
C GLY A 59 17.69 -15.87 33.64
N ASP A 60 18.18 -14.71 34.07
CA ASP A 60 18.35 -13.54 33.20
C ASP A 60 19.23 -13.81 31.96
N ALA A 61 20.34 -14.52 32.13
CA ALA A 61 21.24 -14.86 31.03
C ALA A 61 20.60 -15.83 30.03
N GLN A 62 19.87 -16.84 30.53
CA GLN A 62 19.16 -17.81 29.69
C GLN A 62 17.96 -17.18 29.00
N ALA A 63 17.25 -16.27 29.66
CA ALA A 63 16.15 -15.50 29.07
C ALA A 63 16.66 -14.64 27.90
N GLN A 64 17.79 -13.95 28.07
CA GLN A 64 18.43 -13.20 27.01
C GLN A 64 18.85 -14.11 25.84
N GLY A 65 19.55 -15.21 26.14
CA GLY A 65 19.95 -16.19 25.12
C GLY A 65 18.74 -16.82 24.39
N PHE A 66 17.60 -16.98 25.07
CA PHE A 66 16.38 -17.47 24.44
C PHE A 66 15.76 -16.44 23.49
N ALA A 67 15.75 -15.15 23.86
CA ALA A 67 15.29 -14.08 22.98
C ALA A 67 16.16 -14.00 21.71
N GLU A 68 17.49 -14.13 21.85
CA GLU A 68 18.44 -14.15 20.73
C GLU A 68 18.22 -15.36 19.81
N ALA A 69 18.09 -16.55 20.39
CA ALA A 69 17.80 -17.77 19.64
C ALA A 69 16.47 -17.66 18.88
N LEU A 70 15.44 -17.08 19.50
CA LEU A 70 14.13 -16.89 18.88
C LEU A 70 14.17 -15.85 17.76
N SER A 71 14.85 -14.73 17.97
CA SER A 71 15.05 -13.71 16.93
C SER A 71 15.76 -14.30 15.72
N ALA A 72 16.82 -15.10 15.91
CA ALA A 72 17.54 -15.76 14.82
C ALA A 72 16.65 -16.77 14.06
N ALA A 73 15.86 -17.56 14.78
CA ALA A 73 14.92 -18.50 14.19
C ALA A 73 13.78 -17.81 13.41
N LEU A 74 13.28 -16.68 13.91
CA LEU A 74 12.26 -15.85 13.24
C LEU A 74 12.80 -15.19 11.97
N LEU A 75 14.04 -14.69 12.00
CA LEU A 75 14.70 -14.18 10.80
C LEU A 75 14.87 -15.26 9.72
N THR A 76 15.16 -16.51 10.13
CA THR A 76 15.20 -17.66 9.21
C THR A 76 13.82 -17.98 8.62
N ALA A 77 12.75 -17.67 9.36
CA ALA A 77 11.37 -17.78 8.91
C ALA A 77 10.86 -16.49 8.22
N GLU A 78 11.76 -15.64 7.74
CA GLU A 78 11.46 -14.38 7.03
C GLU A 78 10.66 -13.34 7.85
N VAL A 79 10.66 -13.47 9.18
CA VAL A 79 10.06 -12.48 10.09
C VAL A 79 11.15 -11.50 10.55
N PRO A 80 11.01 -10.18 10.28
CA PRO A 80 11.98 -9.17 10.71
C PRO A 80 11.90 -8.94 12.23
N ALA A 81 12.54 -9.82 12.98
CA ALA A 81 12.58 -9.81 14.43
C ALA A 81 13.94 -9.34 14.96
N SER A 82 13.93 -8.65 16.10
CA SER A 82 15.16 -8.25 16.79
C SER A 82 14.99 -8.25 18.30
N VAL A 83 16.07 -8.59 19.01
CA VAL A 83 16.11 -8.55 20.47
C VAL A 83 16.31 -7.11 20.92
N THR A 84 15.22 -6.51 21.41
CA THR A 84 15.21 -5.11 21.83
C THR A 84 14.07 -4.87 22.79
N ASP A 85 14.13 -3.78 23.54
CA ASP A 85 12.93 -3.22 24.13
C ASP A 85 12.05 -2.62 23.01
N PRO A 86 10.71 -2.81 23.08
CA PRO A 86 9.83 -2.39 22.00
C PRO A 86 9.81 -0.87 21.90
N LEU A 87 10.08 -0.35 20.70
CA LEU A 87 9.79 1.04 20.34
C LEU A 87 8.28 1.25 20.23
N PRO A 88 7.77 2.50 20.24
CA PRO A 88 6.35 2.80 20.14
C PRO A 88 5.64 2.19 18.93
N LEU A 89 6.39 1.80 17.88
CA LEU A 89 5.88 1.19 16.65
C LEU A 89 6.18 -0.29 16.47
N ASP A 90 6.93 -0.89 17.38
CA ASP A 90 7.24 -2.29 17.26
C ASP A 90 6.02 -3.12 17.61
N TRP A 91 5.81 -4.18 16.83
CA TRP A 91 5.02 -5.29 17.35
C TRP A 91 5.81 -5.96 18.44
N ARG A 92 5.13 -6.42 19.48
CA ARG A 92 5.79 -7.02 20.64
C ARG A 92 5.42 -8.49 20.77
N LEU A 93 6.44 -9.34 20.85
CA LEU A 93 6.29 -10.72 21.28
C LEU A 93 6.53 -10.83 22.79
N THR A 94 5.49 -11.14 23.55
CA THR A 94 5.61 -11.45 24.98
C THR A 94 5.70 -12.97 25.14
N ILE A 95 6.67 -13.42 25.92
CA ILE A 95 6.92 -14.84 26.17
C ILE A 95 6.76 -15.11 27.66
N GLU A 96 5.82 -16.01 27.96
CA GLU A 96 5.57 -16.53 29.29
C GLU A 96 5.72 -18.05 29.27
N ALA A 97 5.93 -18.69 30.41
CA ALA A 97 5.97 -20.14 30.49
C ALA A 97 5.21 -20.64 31.70
N THR A 98 4.59 -21.80 31.55
CA THR A 98 3.84 -22.44 32.64
C THR A 98 4.27 -23.89 32.79
N THR A 99 4.44 -24.32 34.04
CA THR A 99 4.72 -25.73 34.37
C THR A 99 3.43 -26.55 34.31
N GLN A 100 3.44 -27.63 33.54
CA GLN A 100 2.37 -28.62 33.42
C GLN A 100 2.92 -30.02 33.69
N GLY A 101 2.76 -30.51 34.92
CA GLY A 101 3.35 -31.77 35.35
C GLY A 101 4.88 -31.70 35.30
N ASN A 102 5.53 -32.63 34.60
CA ASN A 102 6.99 -32.68 34.44
C ASN A 102 7.48 -31.93 33.19
N ALA A 103 6.76 -30.89 32.75
CA ALA A 103 7.11 -30.15 31.57
C ALA A 103 6.77 -28.67 31.67
N VAL A 104 7.50 -27.84 30.93
CA VAL A 104 7.26 -26.42 30.77
C VAL A 104 6.71 -26.16 29.37
N VAL A 105 5.66 -25.35 29.29
CA VAL A 105 5.02 -24.97 28.04
C VAL A 105 5.12 -23.45 27.89
N PRO A 106 5.92 -22.95 26.93
CA PRO A 106 5.97 -21.53 26.60
C PRO A 106 4.66 -21.08 25.94
N ARG A 107 4.25 -19.85 26.22
CA ARG A 107 3.16 -19.14 25.58
C ARG A 107 3.73 -17.89 24.92
N TYR A 108 3.42 -17.72 23.65
CA TYR A 108 3.82 -16.57 22.84
C TYR A 108 2.59 -15.72 22.57
N THR A 109 2.61 -14.49 23.06
CA THR A 109 1.52 -13.53 22.91
C THR A 109 1.99 -12.38 22.04
N LEU A 110 1.24 -12.10 20.96
CA LEU A 110 1.55 -11.04 20.03
C LEU A 110 0.73 -9.79 20.37
N THR A 111 1.39 -8.65 20.47
CA THR A 111 0.76 -7.35 20.75
C THR A 111 1.12 -6.36 19.66
N ASP A 112 0.15 -5.58 19.21
CA ASP A 112 0.38 -4.51 18.24
C ASP A 112 1.00 -3.26 18.89
N PRO A 113 1.40 -2.26 18.09
CA PRO A 113 1.94 -1.00 18.60
C PRO A 113 0.97 -0.18 19.46
N ASP A 114 -0.34 -0.39 19.29
CA ASP A 114 -1.38 0.27 20.10
C ASP A 114 -1.59 -0.44 21.46
N GLY A 115 -0.79 -1.48 21.75
CA GLY A 115 -0.84 -2.26 22.99
C GLY A 115 -1.95 -3.31 23.02
N ARG A 116 -2.62 -3.58 21.90
CA ARG A 116 -3.71 -4.56 21.81
C ARG A 116 -3.17 -5.94 21.48
N GLN A 117 -3.67 -6.95 22.18
CA GLN A 117 -3.31 -8.34 21.92
C GLN A 117 -3.94 -8.83 20.61
N GLN A 118 -3.09 -9.27 19.68
CA GLN A 118 -3.48 -9.76 18.35
C GLN A 118 -3.67 -11.29 18.31
N GLY A 119 -3.20 -11.98 19.35
CA GLY A 119 -3.43 -13.40 19.54
C GLY A 119 -2.33 -14.03 20.39
N ALA A 120 -2.43 -15.34 20.59
CA ALA A 120 -1.40 -16.11 21.27
C ALA A 120 -1.36 -17.55 20.80
N THR A 121 -0.19 -18.17 20.92
CA THR A 121 0.01 -19.59 20.62
C THR A 121 0.88 -20.24 21.68
N LEU A 122 0.73 -21.55 21.86
CA LEU A 122 1.56 -22.33 22.76
C LEU A 122 2.71 -22.97 21.99
N GLY A 123 3.88 -23.01 22.63
CA GLY A 123 5.04 -23.77 22.17
C GLY A 123 4.92 -25.25 22.47
N SER A 124 5.90 -26.01 22.01
CA SER A 124 6.02 -27.42 22.38
C SER A 124 6.23 -27.60 23.88
N ARG A 125 5.76 -28.74 24.39
CA ARG A 125 5.98 -29.17 25.76
C ARG A 125 7.44 -29.62 25.93
N ILE A 126 8.18 -28.95 26.81
CA ILE A 126 9.60 -29.21 27.06
C ILE A 126 9.77 -29.89 28.41
N PRO A 127 10.53 -30.99 28.54
CA PRO A 127 10.79 -31.60 29.84
C PRO A 127 11.32 -30.58 30.85
N ALA A 128 10.78 -30.58 32.07
CA ALA A 128 11.11 -29.54 33.06
C ALA A 128 12.61 -29.50 33.38
N ARG A 129 13.29 -30.65 33.37
CA ARG A 129 14.75 -30.74 33.55
C ARG A 129 15.52 -30.03 32.44
N ASP A 130 15.09 -30.18 31.18
CA ASP A 130 15.78 -29.62 30.01
C ASP A 130 15.56 -28.09 29.99
N TRP A 131 14.36 -27.64 30.39
CA TRP A 131 14.06 -26.21 30.53
C TRP A 131 14.75 -25.56 31.73
N SER A 132 14.99 -26.31 32.80
CA SER A 132 15.73 -25.82 33.97
C SER A 132 17.23 -25.72 33.70
N ASP A 133 17.79 -26.68 32.95
CA ASP A 133 19.18 -26.64 32.47
C ASP A 133 19.37 -25.51 31.43
N ALA A 134 18.38 -25.33 30.55
CA ALA A 134 18.31 -24.23 29.58
C ALA A 134 19.60 -24.04 28.78
N SER A 135 20.23 -25.15 28.36
CA SER A 135 21.42 -25.09 27.53
C SER A 135 21.16 -24.32 26.23
N PRO A 136 22.18 -23.63 25.66
CA PRO A 136 22.01 -22.90 24.39
C PRO A 136 21.42 -23.76 23.27
N GLU A 137 21.77 -25.05 23.21
CA GLU A 137 21.27 -26.01 22.22
C GLU A 137 19.79 -26.33 22.44
N VAL A 138 19.35 -26.45 23.70
CA VAL A 138 17.93 -26.63 24.05
C VAL A 138 17.14 -25.39 23.66
N LEU A 139 17.59 -24.19 24.04
CA LEU A 139 16.92 -22.93 23.73
C LEU A 139 16.83 -22.70 22.22
N ALA A 140 17.92 -22.97 21.47
CA ALA A 140 17.93 -22.87 20.02
C ALA A 140 16.98 -23.87 19.34
N ARG A 141 16.87 -25.09 19.87
CA ARG A 141 15.89 -26.08 19.37
C ARG A 141 14.46 -25.63 19.62
N VAL A 142 14.15 -25.14 20.82
CA VAL A 142 12.82 -24.63 21.16
C VAL A 142 12.45 -23.42 20.29
N ALA A 143 13.40 -22.50 20.08
CA ALA A 143 13.22 -21.34 19.21
C ALA A 143 12.88 -21.74 17.76
N ARG A 144 13.64 -22.68 17.17
CA ARG A 144 13.37 -23.20 15.82
C ARG A 144 12.00 -23.85 15.69
N ASP A 145 11.55 -24.55 16.72
CA ASP A 145 10.23 -25.18 16.75
C ASP A 145 9.07 -24.17 16.97
N ALA A 146 9.34 -23.07 17.66
CA ALA A 146 8.37 -22.01 17.91
C ALA A 146 8.20 -21.05 16.71
N ALA A 147 9.28 -20.78 15.98
CA ALA A 147 9.30 -19.76 14.93
C ALA A 147 8.19 -19.92 13.87
N PRO A 148 7.91 -21.11 13.29
CA PRO A 148 6.83 -21.27 12.33
C PRO A 148 5.45 -20.96 12.92
N ARG A 149 5.21 -21.29 14.19
CA ARG A 149 3.92 -21.02 14.87
C ARG A 149 3.73 -19.52 15.14
N ILE A 150 4.81 -18.82 15.45
CA ILE A 150 4.81 -17.37 15.65
C ILE A 150 4.63 -16.65 14.32
N ALA A 151 5.30 -17.11 13.25
CA ALA A 151 5.13 -16.59 11.90
C ALA A 151 3.68 -16.76 11.41
N ASP A 152 3.07 -17.92 11.65
CA ASP A 152 1.65 -18.18 11.36
C ASP A 152 0.70 -17.32 12.23
N LEU A 153 1.04 -17.09 13.51
CA LEU A 153 0.31 -16.16 14.37
C LEU A 153 0.36 -14.71 13.84
N LEU A 154 1.54 -14.25 13.42
CA LEU A 154 1.74 -12.94 12.79
C LEU A 154 0.95 -12.84 11.49
N LEU A 155 1.02 -13.85 10.62
CA LEU A 155 0.30 -13.88 9.36
C LEU A 155 -1.22 -13.81 9.58
N ARG A 156 -1.76 -14.52 10.58
CA ARG A 156 -3.18 -14.41 10.95
C ARG A 156 -3.53 -13.04 11.51
N ALA A 157 -2.69 -12.47 12.36
CA ALA A 157 -2.91 -11.13 12.91
C ALA A 157 -2.90 -10.07 11.79
N GLU A 158 -1.95 -10.17 10.86
CA GLU A 158 -1.93 -9.35 9.66
C GLU A 158 -3.15 -9.57 8.78
N ALA A 159 -3.58 -10.82 8.57
CA ALA A 159 -4.76 -11.13 7.80
C ALA A 159 -6.03 -10.57 8.46
N ALA A 160 -6.11 -10.53 9.80
CA ALA A 160 -7.20 -9.90 10.52
C ALA A 160 -7.16 -8.36 10.41
N LEU A 161 -5.96 -7.76 10.44
CA LEU A 161 -5.79 -6.32 10.20
C LEU A 161 -6.08 -5.92 8.76
N LYS A 162 -5.70 -6.77 7.80
CA LYS A 162 -5.92 -6.58 6.35
C LYS A 162 -7.29 -7.09 5.90
N GLY A 163 -8.00 -7.87 6.73
CA GLY A 163 -9.16 -8.66 6.32
C GLY A 163 -10.21 -8.86 7.41
N ASN A 164 -11.41 -8.33 7.13
CA ASN A 164 -12.75 -8.91 7.33
C ASN A 164 -13.09 -9.63 8.66
N ASP A 165 -12.57 -9.25 9.82
CA ASP A 165 -13.20 -9.64 11.09
C ASP A 165 -14.45 -8.75 11.34
N PRO A 166 -15.67 -9.31 11.44
CA PRO A 166 -16.88 -8.57 11.80
C PRO A 166 -16.73 -7.75 13.09
N ALA A 167 -15.88 -8.21 14.03
CA ALA A 167 -15.60 -7.49 15.27
C ALA A 167 -14.74 -6.22 15.04
N ALA A 168 -13.81 -6.24 14.08
CA ALA A 168 -12.96 -5.09 13.75
C ALA A 168 -13.76 -3.97 13.05
N LEU A 169 -14.74 -4.35 12.22
CA LEU A 169 -15.69 -3.45 11.54
C LEU A 169 -16.55 -2.65 12.52
N LEU A 170 -17.05 -3.29 13.57
CA LEU A 170 -17.86 -2.67 14.63
C LEU A 170 -17.04 -1.84 15.62
N ALA A 171 -15.75 -2.17 15.79
CA ALA A 171 -14.89 -1.53 16.79
C ALA A 171 -14.17 -0.25 16.31
N HIS A 172 -13.92 -0.09 15.00
CA HIS A 172 -12.94 0.91 14.52
C HIS A 172 -13.50 2.01 13.59
N GLY A 173 -14.64 1.80 12.92
CA GLY A 173 -15.21 2.80 12.01
C GLY A 173 -14.29 3.13 10.80
N PRO A 174 -14.65 4.12 9.96
CA PRO A 174 -13.79 4.54 8.86
C PRO A 174 -12.51 5.23 9.37
N PRO A 175 -11.38 5.09 8.66
CA PRO A 175 -10.11 5.66 9.09
C PRO A 175 -10.20 7.17 9.29
N ARG A 176 -9.84 7.64 10.49
CA ARG A 176 -9.75 9.06 10.81
C ARG A 176 -8.37 9.60 10.42
N ILE A 177 -8.36 10.61 9.57
CA ILE A 177 -7.14 11.16 8.98
C ILE A 177 -7.06 12.66 9.24
N TYR A 178 -5.96 13.09 9.85
CA TYR A 178 -5.65 14.50 10.06
C TYR A 178 -4.95 15.06 8.83
N VAL A 179 -5.50 16.15 8.27
CA VAL A 179 -4.92 16.81 7.09
C VAL A 179 -4.68 18.28 7.42
N PRO A 180 -3.45 18.65 7.84
CA PRO A 180 -3.08 20.05 8.01
C PRO A 180 -3.05 20.79 6.67
N MET A 181 -2.90 22.12 6.75
CA MET A 181 -2.72 22.96 5.57
C MET A 181 -1.45 22.55 4.80
N VAL A 182 -1.59 22.40 3.49
CA VAL A 182 -0.46 22.23 2.55
C VAL A 182 0.42 23.47 2.58
N ARG A 183 1.74 23.29 2.41
CA ARG A 183 2.71 24.38 2.48
C ARG A 183 3.55 24.47 1.20
N GLY A 184 4.06 25.67 0.94
CA GLY A 184 5.03 25.93 -0.13
C GLY A 184 4.45 26.26 -1.51
N ALA A 185 3.14 26.09 -1.71
CA ALA A 185 2.54 26.39 -3.01
C ALA A 185 2.35 27.92 -3.20
N PRO A 186 2.67 28.47 -4.39
CA PRO A 186 2.38 29.85 -4.78
C PRO A 186 0.87 30.11 -4.96
N GLY A 187 0.50 31.38 -5.08
CA GLY A 187 -0.89 31.79 -5.33
C GLY A 187 -1.85 31.27 -4.25
N ASP A 188 -2.99 30.72 -4.69
CA ASP A 188 -3.98 30.04 -3.83
C ASP A 188 -3.66 28.55 -3.56
N GLY A 189 -2.50 28.06 -4.01
CA GLY A 189 -2.22 26.62 -4.09
C GLY A 189 -2.31 25.87 -2.77
N ASN A 190 -1.88 26.47 -1.66
CA ASN A 190 -1.97 25.83 -0.33
C ASN A 190 -3.44 25.56 0.04
N GLN A 191 -4.32 26.53 -0.21
CA GLN A 191 -5.74 26.40 0.09
C GLN A 191 -6.42 25.42 -0.89
N ALA A 192 -6.14 25.58 -2.19
CA ALA A 192 -6.70 24.74 -3.24
C ALA A 192 -6.32 23.27 -3.07
N LEU A 193 -5.03 22.96 -2.82
CA LEU A 193 -4.56 21.60 -2.60
C LEU A 193 -5.14 21.00 -1.32
N THR A 194 -5.20 21.77 -0.23
CA THR A 194 -5.79 21.30 1.04
C THR A 194 -7.27 20.95 0.86
N ALA A 195 -8.05 21.83 0.22
CA ALA A 195 -9.47 21.57 -0.01
C ALA A 195 -9.69 20.33 -0.89
N ASN A 196 -8.94 20.21 -1.98
CA ASN A 196 -9.08 19.10 -2.92
C ASN A 196 -8.62 17.76 -2.32
N ILE A 197 -7.50 17.72 -1.58
CA ILE A 197 -7.05 16.46 -0.96
C ILE A 197 -8.02 16.00 0.12
N ARG A 198 -8.56 16.91 0.93
CA ARG A 198 -9.59 16.56 1.93
C ARG A 198 -10.85 15.99 1.25
N ALA A 199 -11.30 16.62 0.17
CA ALA A 199 -12.44 16.12 -0.60
C ALA A 199 -12.17 14.75 -1.22
N ALA A 200 -11.01 14.57 -1.86
CA ALA A 200 -10.63 13.32 -2.50
C ALA A 200 -10.47 12.18 -1.48
N LEU A 201 -9.87 12.44 -0.30
CA LEU A 201 -9.74 11.44 0.76
C LEU A 201 -11.11 11.05 1.34
N ALA A 202 -12.03 12.00 1.50
CA ALA A 202 -13.40 11.69 1.93
C ALA A 202 -14.13 10.79 0.93
N GLN A 203 -13.95 11.02 -0.38
CA GLN A 203 -14.48 10.14 -1.44
C GLN A 203 -13.91 8.71 -1.37
N GLN A 204 -12.70 8.55 -0.84
CA GLN A 204 -12.06 7.25 -0.61
C GLN A 204 -12.53 6.55 0.68
N GLY A 205 -13.51 7.11 1.41
CA GLY A 205 -14.09 6.52 2.62
C GLY A 205 -13.35 6.86 3.92
N MET A 206 -12.47 7.86 3.92
CA MET A 206 -11.80 8.37 5.13
C MET A 206 -12.61 9.46 5.82
N LEU A 207 -12.58 9.47 7.15
CA LEU A 207 -13.06 10.58 7.97
C LEU A 207 -11.94 11.61 8.11
N VAL A 208 -11.99 12.64 7.27
CA VAL A 208 -11.01 13.73 7.28
C VAL A 208 -11.31 14.69 8.43
N GLN A 209 -10.26 15.06 9.16
CA GLN A 209 -10.34 15.92 10.34
C GLN A 209 -9.30 17.03 10.30
N ASP A 210 -9.62 18.13 10.98
CA ASP A 210 -8.81 19.34 11.06
C ASP A 210 -8.00 19.39 12.36
N THR A 211 -8.16 18.38 13.22
CA THR A 211 -7.48 18.24 14.51
C THR A 211 -6.79 16.90 14.58
N THR A 212 -5.66 16.83 15.29
CA THR A 212 -4.96 15.57 15.57
C THR A 212 -5.74 14.65 16.53
N GLN A 213 -6.68 15.20 17.30
CA GLN A 213 -7.42 14.44 18.30
C GLN A 213 -8.28 13.34 17.66
N GLY A 214 -7.93 12.08 17.96
CA GLY A 214 -8.63 10.89 17.46
C GLY A 214 -8.27 10.49 16.02
N ALA A 215 -7.33 11.20 15.37
CA ALA A 215 -6.80 10.81 14.08
C ALA A 215 -5.74 9.73 14.25
N ARG A 216 -5.91 8.59 13.56
CA ARG A 216 -4.93 7.48 13.57
C ARG A 216 -3.80 7.70 12.56
N PHE A 217 -4.08 8.51 11.55
CA PHE A 217 -3.19 8.82 10.44
C PHE A 217 -3.13 10.33 10.20
N ALA A 218 -2.03 10.80 9.61
CA ALA A 218 -1.92 12.16 9.12
C ALA A 218 -1.36 12.17 7.69
N VAL A 219 -1.76 13.17 6.91
CA VAL A 219 -1.24 13.42 5.56
C VAL A 219 -0.77 14.86 5.48
N THR A 220 0.53 15.06 5.32
CA THR A 220 1.11 16.39 5.12
C THR A 220 1.46 16.56 3.64
N GLY A 221 1.18 17.75 3.08
CA GLY A 221 1.56 18.11 1.73
C GLY A 221 2.60 19.24 1.74
N GLN A 222 3.67 19.06 0.98
CA GLN A 222 4.70 20.05 0.73
C GLN A 222 4.83 20.27 -0.78
N VAL A 223 4.91 21.53 -1.18
CA VAL A 223 5.10 21.91 -2.58
C VAL A 223 6.40 22.69 -2.70
N ASP A 224 7.21 22.29 -3.69
CA ASP A 224 8.41 23.01 -4.09
C ASP A 224 8.31 23.37 -5.57
N VAL A 225 8.67 24.61 -5.92
CA VAL A 225 8.65 25.11 -7.30
C VAL A 225 10.05 25.52 -7.72
N VAL A 226 10.56 24.90 -8.76
CA VAL A 226 11.92 25.10 -9.28
C VAL A 226 11.86 25.60 -10.71
N ASN A 227 12.38 26.81 -10.95
CA ASN A 227 12.52 27.36 -12.30
C ASN A 227 13.53 26.50 -13.09
N GLN A 228 13.15 26.09 -14.30
CA GLN A 228 14.03 25.31 -15.16
C GLN A 228 14.90 26.25 -16.02
N PRO A 229 16.22 25.99 -16.13
CA PRO A 229 17.11 26.82 -16.94
C PRO A 229 16.93 26.55 -18.43
N GLY A 230 16.77 27.61 -19.23
CA GLY A 230 16.77 27.53 -20.70
C GLY A 230 15.41 27.33 -21.36
N ASN A 231 14.36 27.04 -20.59
CA ASN A 231 12.97 27.01 -21.05
C ASN A 231 12.10 27.88 -20.13
N ARG A 232 10.97 28.41 -20.63
CA ARG A 232 10.01 29.18 -19.83
C ARG A 232 9.10 28.26 -19.00
N SER A 233 9.68 27.25 -18.36
CA SER A 233 8.95 26.28 -17.54
C SER A 233 9.46 26.22 -16.09
N GLN A 234 8.60 25.71 -15.22
CA GLN A 234 8.83 25.48 -13.81
C GLN A 234 8.49 24.03 -13.51
N ARG A 235 9.34 23.36 -12.75
CA ARG A 235 9.02 22.07 -12.17
C ARG A 235 8.36 22.29 -10.81
N VAL A 236 7.26 21.62 -10.60
CA VAL A 236 6.47 21.63 -9.40
C VAL A 236 6.56 20.23 -8.79
N GLU A 237 7.08 20.16 -7.58
CA GLU A 237 7.26 18.92 -6.82
C GLU A 237 6.27 18.92 -5.67
N LEU A 238 5.35 17.95 -5.67
CA LEU A 238 4.36 17.76 -4.60
C LEU A 238 4.75 16.50 -3.83
N LEU A 239 5.15 16.67 -2.58
CA LEU A 239 5.46 15.59 -1.67
C LEU A 239 4.33 15.45 -0.65
N TRP A 240 3.65 14.31 -0.69
CA TRP A 240 2.71 13.90 0.34
C TRP A 240 3.38 12.90 1.27
N THR A 241 3.41 13.19 2.56
CA THR A 241 3.91 12.26 3.58
C THR A 241 2.74 11.75 4.42
N ILE A 242 2.61 10.43 4.47
CA ILE A 242 1.59 9.74 5.26
C ILE A 242 2.26 9.25 6.52
N SER A 243 1.74 9.62 7.69
CA SER A 243 2.25 9.18 8.97
C SER A 243 1.16 8.59 9.86
N ARG A 244 1.57 7.85 10.88
CA ARG A 244 0.68 7.35 11.94
C ARG A 244 0.65 8.34 13.12
N GLN A 245 -0.34 8.19 14.01
CA GLN A 245 -0.57 9.03 15.21
C GLN A 245 0.66 9.25 16.11
N ASP A 246 1.59 8.31 16.11
CA ASP A 246 2.88 8.29 16.82
C ASP A 246 4.01 9.03 16.08
N GLY A 247 3.74 9.58 14.89
CA GLY A 247 4.64 10.45 14.13
C GLY A 247 5.55 9.74 13.12
N HIS A 248 5.45 8.42 12.98
CA HIS A 248 6.25 7.66 12.03
C HIS A 248 5.70 7.73 10.59
N ASP A 249 6.60 7.91 9.63
CA ASP A 249 6.33 7.87 8.20
C ASP A 249 5.93 6.45 7.75
N LEU A 250 4.70 6.29 7.27
CA LEU A 250 4.18 5.07 6.67
C LEU A 250 4.47 4.98 5.16
N GLY A 251 4.68 6.13 4.53
CA GLY A 251 4.94 6.21 3.09
C GLY A 251 4.91 7.63 2.57
N ARG A 252 5.32 7.79 1.31
CA ARG A 252 5.33 9.07 0.61
C ARG A 252 4.80 8.92 -0.80
N VAL A 253 4.11 9.95 -1.30
CA VAL A 253 3.70 10.06 -2.70
C VAL A 253 4.35 11.31 -3.25
N LEU A 254 5.28 11.14 -4.20
CA LEU A 254 5.95 12.24 -4.90
C LEU A 254 5.34 12.40 -6.28
N GLN A 255 4.86 13.61 -6.58
CA GLN A 255 4.36 13.99 -7.90
C GLN A 255 5.26 15.10 -8.46
N LEU A 256 5.68 14.94 -9.71
CA LEU A 256 6.57 15.87 -10.41
C LEU A 256 5.87 16.34 -11.68
N ASN A 257 5.60 17.63 -11.78
CA ASN A 257 4.92 18.22 -12.94
C ASN A 257 5.74 19.38 -13.50
N GLU A 258 5.80 19.51 -14.82
CA GLU A 258 6.41 20.66 -15.48
C GLU A 258 5.33 21.55 -16.10
N VAL A 259 5.30 22.82 -15.71
CA VAL A 259 4.29 23.79 -16.15
C VAL A 259 4.97 25.04 -16.72
N PRO A 260 4.31 25.80 -17.61
CA PRO A 260 4.83 27.10 -18.02
C PRO A 260 4.95 28.06 -16.83
N VAL A 261 5.98 28.91 -16.84
CA VAL A 261 6.23 29.90 -15.79
C VAL A 261 5.00 30.79 -15.59
N GLY A 262 4.59 30.96 -14.33
CA GLY A 262 3.57 31.91 -13.91
C GLY A 262 2.12 31.43 -13.99
N VAL A 263 1.89 30.23 -14.55
CA VAL A 263 0.55 29.62 -14.63
C VAL A 263 -0.03 29.33 -13.24
N LEU A 264 0.83 29.03 -12.26
CA LEU A 264 0.46 28.67 -10.90
C LEU A 264 0.61 29.82 -9.89
N ASP A 265 0.87 31.04 -10.35
CA ASP A 265 1.06 32.19 -9.44
C ASP A 265 -0.25 32.67 -8.81
N ARG A 266 -1.40 32.26 -9.36
CA ARG A 266 -2.72 32.74 -8.94
C ARG A 266 -3.68 31.62 -8.57
N PHE A 267 -4.09 30.80 -9.54
CA PHE A 267 -5.17 29.84 -9.36
C PHE A 267 -4.73 28.42 -9.67
N TRP A 268 -4.90 27.53 -8.70
CA TRP A 268 -4.50 26.12 -8.78
C TRP A 268 -5.65 25.17 -9.11
N GLY A 269 -6.90 25.62 -9.08
CA GLY A 269 -8.13 24.80 -9.13
C GLY A 269 -8.01 23.44 -9.81
N ASP A 270 -7.82 23.40 -11.13
CA ASP A 270 -7.78 22.15 -11.91
C ASP A 270 -6.55 21.29 -11.59
N VAL A 271 -5.39 21.92 -11.40
CA VAL A 271 -4.13 21.24 -11.05
C VAL A 271 -4.22 20.65 -9.65
N ALA A 272 -4.79 21.39 -8.70
CA ALA A 272 -5.02 20.92 -7.34
C ALA A 272 -6.01 19.75 -7.30
N TYR A 273 -7.08 19.80 -8.09
CA TYR A 273 -8.03 18.69 -8.20
C TYR A 273 -7.39 17.43 -8.76
N ALA A 274 -6.64 17.54 -9.87
CA ALA A 274 -5.96 16.41 -10.49
C ALA A 274 -4.91 15.80 -9.55
N ALA A 275 -4.04 16.64 -8.97
CA ALA A 275 -2.98 16.21 -8.06
C ALA A 275 -3.56 15.54 -6.81
N ALA A 276 -4.61 16.11 -6.21
CA ALA A 276 -5.26 15.56 -5.04
C ALA A 276 -5.95 14.21 -5.32
N THR A 277 -6.59 14.07 -6.48
CA THR A 277 -7.28 12.82 -6.87
C THR A 277 -6.28 11.67 -7.00
N GLU A 278 -5.15 11.91 -7.66
CA GLU A 278 -4.07 10.93 -7.79
C GLU A 278 -3.45 10.61 -6.42
N ALA A 279 -3.12 11.64 -5.64
CA ALA A 279 -2.53 11.48 -4.31
C ALA A 279 -3.46 10.70 -3.37
N ALA A 280 -4.77 10.95 -3.40
CA ALA A 280 -5.74 10.25 -2.57
C ALA A 280 -5.75 8.73 -2.82
N GLY A 281 -5.54 8.26 -4.07
CA GLY A 281 -5.39 6.84 -4.37
C GLY A 281 -4.14 6.22 -3.76
N GLY A 282 -3.00 6.94 -3.84
CA GLY A 282 -1.75 6.54 -3.20
C GLY A 282 -1.87 6.50 -1.67
N VAL A 283 -2.45 7.54 -1.06
CA VAL A 283 -2.71 7.61 0.37
C VAL A 283 -3.62 6.47 0.82
N GLN A 284 -4.71 6.20 0.10
CA GLN A 284 -5.62 5.11 0.42
C GLN A 284 -4.89 3.76 0.45
N THR A 285 -3.98 3.54 -0.50
CA THR A 285 -3.17 2.31 -0.55
C THR A 285 -2.26 2.19 0.66
N VAL A 286 -1.55 3.26 1.04
CA VAL A 286 -0.68 3.28 2.24
C VAL A 286 -1.48 3.04 3.51
N VAL A 287 -2.61 3.74 3.67
CA VAL A 287 -3.49 3.61 4.84
C VAL A 287 -4.12 2.21 4.90
N ARG A 288 -4.54 1.63 3.77
CA ARG A 288 -5.05 0.25 3.69
C ARG A 288 -3.98 -0.76 4.10
N ASN A 289 -2.77 -0.63 3.59
CA ASN A 289 -1.65 -1.51 3.94
C ASN A 289 -1.27 -1.41 5.42
N ALA A 290 -1.49 -0.23 6.03
CA ALA A 290 -1.34 -0.01 7.46
C ALA A 290 -2.56 -0.44 8.30
N GLY A 291 -3.58 -1.09 7.70
CA GLY A 291 -4.77 -1.59 8.40
C GLY A 291 -5.85 -0.53 8.69
N GLY A 292 -5.91 0.53 7.88
CA GLY A 292 -6.79 1.68 8.12
C GLY A 292 -8.23 1.55 7.64
N PHE A 293 -8.53 0.70 6.64
CA PHE A 293 -9.89 0.60 6.07
C PHE A 293 -10.61 -0.69 6.46
N PRO A 294 -11.86 -0.61 6.93
CA PRO A 294 -12.77 -1.75 6.93
C PRO A 294 -13.15 -2.14 5.50
N THR A 295 -13.07 -3.42 5.12
CA THR A 295 -13.59 -3.86 3.82
C THR A 295 -15.09 -4.11 3.89
N ALA A 296 -15.82 -3.69 2.86
CA ALA A 296 -17.21 -4.09 2.67
C ALA A 296 -17.29 -5.60 2.31
N PRO A 297 -18.31 -6.35 2.79
CA PRO A 297 -18.55 -7.69 2.29
C PRO A 297 -19.00 -7.62 0.82
N GLY A 298 -18.26 -8.30 -0.06
CA GLY A 298 -18.74 -8.65 -1.39
C GLY A 298 -18.38 -7.69 -2.52
N THR A 299 -17.18 -7.88 -3.08
CA THR A 299 -17.05 -8.40 -4.45
C THR A 299 -15.78 -9.22 -4.47
N ALA A 300 -15.92 -10.53 -4.26
CA ALA A 300 -14.98 -11.46 -4.87
C ALA A 300 -15.04 -11.17 -6.37
N ALA A 301 -14.03 -10.49 -6.90
CA ALA A 301 -13.80 -10.49 -8.34
C ALA A 301 -13.56 -11.95 -8.70
N ALA A 302 -14.60 -12.58 -9.24
CA ALA A 302 -14.53 -13.88 -9.86
C ALA A 302 -13.29 -13.90 -10.76
N GLY A 303 -12.45 -14.93 -10.58
CA GLY A 303 -11.36 -15.21 -11.49
C GLY A 303 -11.90 -15.30 -12.91
N THR A 304 -11.73 -14.22 -13.67
CA THR A 304 -11.77 -14.31 -15.13
C THR A 304 -10.34 -14.54 -15.54
N ALA A 305 -10.05 -15.79 -15.94
CA ALA A 305 -8.77 -16.15 -16.53
C ALA A 305 -8.45 -15.20 -17.70
N PRO A 306 -7.19 -14.80 -17.90
CA PRO A 306 -6.80 -14.10 -19.12
C PRO A 306 -6.99 -15.06 -20.30
N GLN A 307 -7.94 -14.77 -21.19
CA GLN A 307 -7.96 -15.41 -22.51
C GLN A 307 -6.76 -14.90 -23.32
N PRO A 308 -5.90 -15.80 -23.84
CA PRO A 308 -4.83 -15.39 -24.74
C PRO A 308 -5.43 -15.02 -26.11
N GLY A 309 -5.10 -13.82 -26.57
CA GLY A 309 -5.04 -13.39 -27.98
C GLY A 309 -6.17 -13.84 -28.90
N GLN A 310 -7.14 -12.96 -29.16
CA GLN A 310 -7.83 -12.94 -30.44
C GLN A 310 -7.50 -11.63 -31.14
N GLY A 311 -6.46 -11.71 -31.98
CA GLY A 311 -6.28 -10.76 -33.06
C GLY A 311 -7.50 -10.78 -33.98
N LEU A 312 -7.81 -9.63 -34.55
CA LEU A 312 -8.78 -9.46 -35.61
C LEU A 312 -8.43 -10.42 -36.77
N THR A 313 -9.11 -11.56 -36.85
CA THR A 313 -9.13 -12.40 -38.04
C THR A 313 -10.31 -11.98 -38.90
N LEU A 314 -9.99 -11.41 -40.07
CA LEU A 314 -10.93 -11.24 -41.17
C LEU A 314 -11.57 -12.60 -41.51
N PRO A 315 -12.88 -12.68 -41.79
CA PRO A 315 -13.48 -13.91 -42.30
C PRO A 315 -12.94 -14.21 -43.70
N ARG A 316 -12.05 -15.20 -43.80
CA ARG A 316 -11.90 -16.01 -45.01
C ARG A 316 -12.77 -17.23 -44.81
N ASP A 317 -13.96 -17.19 -45.38
CA ASP A 317 -14.44 -18.20 -46.33
C ASP A 317 -15.93 -17.98 -46.62
N GLY A 318 -16.22 -17.94 -47.92
CA GLY A 318 -17.58 -17.97 -48.46
C GLY A 318 -18.12 -19.39 -48.45
N ASN A 319 -19.43 -19.50 -48.21
CA ASN A 319 -20.26 -20.71 -48.10
C ASN A 319 -20.29 -21.41 -46.74
N ALA A 320 -21.12 -20.88 -45.84
CA ALA A 320 -22.01 -21.69 -45.01
C ALA A 320 -23.23 -20.84 -44.59
N LEU A 321 -24.30 -20.87 -45.39
CA LEU A 321 -25.61 -20.37 -44.97
C LEU A 321 -26.28 -21.44 -44.08
N PRO A 322 -26.73 -21.12 -42.85
CA PRO A 322 -27.65 -21.99 -42.13
C PRO A 322 -29.05 -21.89 -42.77
N ALA A 323 -29.69 -23.04 -42.99
CA ALA A 323 -31.06 -23.12 -43.50
C ALA A 323 -32.06 -22.47 -42.51
N PRO A 324 -33.16 -21.85 -42.98
CA PRO A 324 -34.19 -21.30 -42.10
C PRO A 324 -35.00 -22.43 -41.45
N GLN A 325 -35.16 -22.35 -40.13
CA GLN A 325 -36.07 -23.20 -39.37
C GLN A 325 -37.53 -22.86 -39.71
N PRO A 326 -38.44 -23.85 -39.81
CA PRO A 326 -39.85 -23.60 -40.08
C PRO A 326 -40.52 -22.97 -38.85
N ALA A 327 -41.33 -21.94 -39.11
CA ALA A 327 -42.24 -21.38 -38.13
C ALA A 327 -43.37 -22.38 -37.84
N ALA A 328 -43.59 -22.69 -36.57
CA ALA A 328 -44.79 -23.38 -36.13
C ALA A 328 -46.00 -22.43 -36.26
N ALA A 329 -46.96 -22.81 -37.07
CA ALA A 329 -48.34 -22.33 -37.02
C ALA A 329 -49.26 -23.57 -37.09
N ASN A 330 -50.28 -23.54 -36.23
CA ASN A 330 -51.33 -24.54 -35.99
C ASN A 330 -51.72 -25.45 -37.15
#